data_AF-A0A3B0Y5U3-F1
#
_entry.id   AF-A0A3B0Y5U3-F1
#
_cell.length_a   1.000
_cell.length_b   1.000
_cell.length_c   1.000
_cell.angle_alpha   90.00
_cell.angle_beta   90.00
_cell.angle_gamma   90.00
#
_symmetry.space_group_name_H-M   'P 1'
#
loop_
_entity.id
_entity.type
_entity.pdbx_description
1 polymer ?
#
loop_
_entity_poly.entity_id
_entity_poly.type
_entity_poly.pdbx_seq_one_letter_code
_entity_poly.pdbx_strand_id
1 'polypeptide(L)'
;VYVDDYDTPGGEPVSVMITNYEFGREAPDIGLLTDLSRIAAAAHCPVLGAAGHKFFGKSSVDELPKIHDLANYMERAEYLRWKGFRESEDSRYVGLCLPRFLLRLPYGAENPVRAFNYEEHVDDEGHQNFLWGNATFALAVNIARSFKENGWAVNIRGPEAGGKVEALPIHLYDAGRGLQSKIPTEIIIPETRELEFANAGFIPLSYYKNSDYACFFSANSTQKPALYTTDEATANSRINSRLPYIFLVSRLAHYLKVLQRENIGSTKDKTALESELNNWLGTLVTEMVGAPPELIATHPLRAAKIIVEEIPDNPGFFKCDLQVMPHFQIEGIDIRLSLVAQLPKDS
;
A
#
# COMPACT_ATOMS: atom_id res chain seq x y z
N VAL A 1 -9.76 18.54 3.16
CA VAL A 1 -8.66 17.60 3.52
C VAL A 1 -7.91 18.09 4.76
N TYR A 2 -7.02 19.09 4.68
CA TYR A 2 -6.32 19.56 5.89
C TYR A 2 -7.17 20.53 6.72
N VAL A 3 -7.48 21.70 6.17
CA VAL A 3 -8.14 22.78 6.93
C VAL A 3 -9.53 22.37 7.38
N ASP A 4 -10.39 21.94 6.44
CA ASP A 4 -11.80 21.66 6.74
C ASP A 4 -12.01 20.49 7.72
N ASP A 5 -11.06 19.56 7.80
CA ASP A 5 -11.21 18.31 8.57
C ASP A 5 -10.10 18.14 9.61
N TYR A 6 -8.86 17.92 9.18
CA TYR A 6 -7.74 17.63 10.08
C TYR A 6 -7.45 18.76 11.07
N ASP A 7 -7.50 20.02 10.64
CA ASP A 7 -7.20 21.18 11.49
C ASP A 7 -8.42 21.85 12.13
N THR A 8 -9.63 21.53 11.66
CA THR A 8 -10.88 22.06 12.22
C THR A 8 -11.31 21.29 13.49
N PRO A 9 -11.66 21.97 14.59
CA PRO A 9 -12.27 21.34 15.76
C PRO A 9 -13.60 20.66 15.42
N GLY A 10 -13.75 19.40 15.83
CA GLY A 10 -14.93 18.58 15.49
C GLY A 10 -14.92 18.01 14.07
N GLY A 11 -13.88 18.28 13.26
CA GLY A 11 -13.68 17.64 11.96
C GLY A 11 -13.24 16.18 12.09
N GLU A 12 -13.47 15.41 11.03
CA GLU A 12 -13.11 13.99 10.95
C GLU A 12 -11.93 13.80 9.99
N PRO A 13 -10.71 13.49 10.48
CA PRO A 13 -9.54 13.34 9.62
C PRO A 13 -9.74 12.31 8.49
N VAL A 14 -9.44 12.72 7.26
CA VAL A 14 -9.47 11.82 6.10
C VAL A 14 -8.36 10.78 6.23
N SER A 15 -8.72 9.49 6.24
CA SER A 15 -7.74 8.40 6.42
C SER A 15 -6.91 8.08 5.18
N VAL A 16 -7.50 8.17 3.99
CA VAL A 16 -6.84 7.83 2.72
C VAL A 16 -7.49 8.60 1.57
N MET A 17 -6.68 9.03 0.60
CA MET A 17 -7.14 9.63 -0.65
C MET A 17 -6.99 8.62 -1.79
N ILE A 18 -8.10 8.30 -2.46
CA ILE A 18 -8.12 7.37 -3.60
C ILE A 18 -8.31 8.17 -4.88
N THR A 19 -7.31 8.15 -5.76
CA THR A 19 -7.38 8.82 -7.06
C THR A 19 -7.75 7.82 -8.14
N ASN A 20 -8.54 8.27 -9.12
CA ASN A 20 -8.80 7.52 -10.35
C ASN A 20 -7.93 8.04 -11.51
N TYR A 21 -6.67 8.39 -11.20
CA TYR A 21 -5.70 8.85 -12.19
C TYR A 21 -4.64 7.78 -12.45
N GLU A 22 -4.26 7.66 -13.71
CA GLU A 22 -3.09 6.90 -14.14
C GLU A 22 -1.95 7.88 -14.36
N PHE A 23 -0.94 7.84 -13.49
CA PHE A 23 0.22 8.70 -13.55
C PHE A 23 1.27 8.13 -14.50
N GLY A 24 1.93 9.01 -15.26
CA GLY A 24 3.08 8.72 -16.10
C GLY A 24 4.39 9.26 -15.51
N ARG A 25 5.48 9.07 -16.27
CA ARG A 25 6.82 9.56 -15.92
C ARG A 25 7.08 11.02 -16.29
N GLU A 26 6.12 11.67 -16.95
CA GLU A 26 6.26 13.01 -17.50
C GLU A 26 6.23 14.08 -16.40
N ALA A 27 6.80 15.25 -16.69
CA ALA A 27 6.99 16.31 -15.69
C ALA A 27 5.69 16.78 -14.99
N PRO A 28 4.53 16.95 -15.67
CA PRO A 28 3.29 17.33 -15.01
C PRO A 28 2.81 16.31 -13.98
N ASP A 29 2.89 15.01 -14.31
CA ASP A 29 2.42 13.93 -13.44
C ASP A 29 3.31 13.81 -12.19
N ILE A 30 4.63 13.88 -12.36
CA ILE A 30 5.56 13.89 -11.21
C ILE A 30 5.37 15.14 -10.35
N GLY A 31 5.09 16.30 -10.97
CA GLY A 31 4.75 17.52 -10.25
C GLY A 31 3.49 17.35 -9.39
N LEU A 32 2.42 16.80 -9.97
CA LEU A 32 1.18 16.52 -9.26
C LEU A 32 1.38 15.49 -8.13
N LEU A 33 2.15 14.42 -8.35
CA LEU A 33 2.50 13.46 -7.29
C LEU A 33 3.26 14.13 -6.14
N THR A 34 4.14 15.08 -6.44
CA THR A 34 4.90 15.84 -5.43
C THR A 34 3.98 16.74 -4.60
N ASP A 35 3.03 17.42 -5.23
CA ASP A 35 2.09 18.28 -4.51
C ASP A 35 1.10 17.45 -3.67
N LEU A 36 0.61 16.34 -4.24
CA LEU A 36 -0.22 15.38 -3.51
C LEU A 36 0.52 14.77 -2.32
N SER A 37 1.80 14.41 -2.47
CA SER A 37 2.58 13.82 -1.38
C SER A 37 2.77 14.79 -0.21
N ARG A 38 2.96 16.09 -0.49
CA ARG A 38 3.05 17.14 0.54
C ARG A 38 1.75 17.31 1.31
N ILE A 39 0.61 17.34 0.60
CA ILE A 39 -0.71 17.42 1.22
C ILE A 39 -0.97 16.17 2.06
N ALA A 40 -0.65 15.00 1.52
CA ALA A 40 -0.79 13.71 2.18
C ALA A 40 0.05 13.62 3.46
N ALA A 41 1.31 14.07 3.41
CA ALA A 41 2.21 14.10 4.55
C ALA A 41 1.72 15.06 5.65
N ALA A 42 1.26 16.25 5.27
CA ALA A 42 0.73 17.23 6.22
C ALA A 42 -0.56 16.77 6.91
N ALA A 43 -1.46 16.10 6.19
CA ALA A 43 -2.74 15.62 6.71
C ALA A 43 -2.68 14.20 7.30
N HIS A 44 -1.51 13.54 7.26
CA HIS A 44 -1.37 12.12 7.57
C HIS A 44 -2.41 11.26 6.83
N CYS A 45 -2.50 11.45 5.52
CA CYS A 45 -3.54 10.85 4.68
C CYS A 45 -2.90 10.30 3.40
N PRO A 46 -2.48 9.02 3.39
CA PRO A 46 -1.84 8.43 2.21
C PRO A 46 -2.70 8.55 0.95
N VAL A 47 -2.04 8.78 -0.19
CA VAL A 47 -2.66 8.91 -1.51
C VAL A 47 -2.36 7.66 -2.32
N LEU A 48 -3.41 7.07 -2.89
CA LEU A 48 -3.29 5.95 -3.81
C LEU A 48 -3.65 6.39 -5.24
N GLY A 49 -2.86 5.96 -6.20
CA GLY A 49 -3.10 6.16 -7.63
C GLY A 49 -2.65 4.94 -8.44
N ALA A 50 -2.66 5.07 -9.76
CA ALA A 50 -2.23 4.01 -10.66
C ALA A 50 -1.01 4.40 -11.49
N ALA A 51 -0.24 3.40 -11.90
CA ALA A 51 0.78 3.52 -12.93
C ALA A 51 0.44 2.58 -14.09
N GLY A 52 0.34 3.14 -15.30
CA GLY A 52 0.08 2.35 -16.51
C GLY A 52 1.30 2.15 -17.38
N HIS A 53 1.09 1.54 -18.54
CA HIS A 53 2.17 1.25 -19.50
C HIS A 53 2.92 2.50 -19.98
N LYS A 54 2.25 3.66 -20.04
CA LYS A 54 2.88 4.95 -20.39
C LYS A 54 3.92 5.40 -19.38
N PHE A 55 3.77 5.03 -18.10
CA PHE A 55 4.80 5.28 -17.09
C PHE A 55 6.13 4.66 -17.52
N PHE A 56 6.07 3.45 -18.07
CA PHE A 56 7.24 2.69 -18.53
C PHE A 56 7.61 2.97 -19.99
N GLY A 57 7.16 4.08 -20.57
CA GLY A 57 7.44 4.42 -21.97
C GLY A 57 6.97 3.37 -22.98
N LYS A 58 5.93 2.59 -22.65
CA LYS A 58 5.38 1.53 -23.50
C LYS A 58 4.09 1.96 -24.18
N SER A 59 3.86 1.43 -25.39
CA SER A 59 2.63 1.71 -26.14
C SER A 59 1.46 0.83 -25.70
N SER A 60 1.74 -0.40 -25.26
CA SER A 60 0.78 -1.33 -24.66
C SER A 60 1.31 -1.92 -23.35
N VAL A 61 0.37 -2.33 -22.48
CA VAL A 61 0.63 -3.09 -21.25
C VAL A 61 1.32 -4.44 -21.52
N ASP A 62 1.09 -5.04 -22.69
CA ASP A 62 1.71 -6.31 -23.12
C ASP A 62 3.23 -6.20 -23.31
N GLU A 63 3.76 -4.99 -23.35
CA GLU A 63 5.20 -4.74 -23.43
C GLU A 63 5.87 -4.67 -22.07
N LEU A 64 5.12 -4.55 -20.97
CA LEU A 64 5.68 -4.51 -19.61
C LEU A 64 6.45 -5.80 -19.27
N PRO A 65 5.93 -7.01 -19.54
CA PRO A 65 6.68 -8.24 -19.28
C PRO A 65 7.97 -8.37 -20.08
N LYS A 66 8.10 -7.61 -21.20
CA LYS A 66 9.27 -7.61 -22.08
C LYS A 66 10.44 -6.79 -21.52
N ILE A 67 10.24 -6.01 -20.45
CA ILE A 67 11.31 -5.30 -19.77
C ILE A 67 12.07 -6.30 -18.92
N HIS A 68 13.19 -6.85 -19.40
CA HIS A 68 13.91 -7.92 -18.69
C HIS A 68 14.43 -7.52 -17.30
N ASP A 69 14.98 -6.31 -17.16
CA ASP A 69 15.52 -5.79 -15.91
C ASP A 69 14.88 -4.44 -15.61
N LEU A 70 13.90 -4.44 -14.69
CA LEU A 70 13.16 -3.23 -14.35
C LEU A 70 14.05 -2.22 -13.62
N ALA A 71 14.96 -2.68 -12.76
CA ALA A 71 15.83 -1.79 -11.99
C ALA A 71 16.71 -0.97 -12.94
N ASN A 72 17.45 -1.63 -13.83
CA ASN A 72 18.28 -0.96 -14.82
C ASN A 72 17.45 -0.15 -15.84
N TYR A 73 16.24 -0.58 -16.16
CA TYR A 73 15.34 0.17 -17.03
C TYR A 73 14.95 1.54 -16.42
N MET A 74 14.66 1.56 -15.12
CA MET A 74 14.30 2.78 -14.38
C MET A 74 15.52 3.66 -14.07
N GLU A 75 16.75 3.18 -14.35
CA GLU A 75 17.96 3.97 -14.22
C GLU A 75 18.19 4.98 -15.36
N ARG A 76 17.42 4.89 -16.45
CA ARG A 76 17.55 5.78 -17.62
C ARG A 76 17.26 7.25 -17.29
N ALA A 77 17.79 8.15 -18.12
CA ALA A 77 17.65 9.60 -17.97
C ALA A 77 16.18 10.08 -17.95
N GLU A 78 15.30 9.39 -18.66
CA GLU A 78 13.85 9.67 -18.69
C GLU A 78 13.18 9.58 -17.31
N TYR A 79 13.78 8.85 -16.36
CA TYR A 79 13.24 8.65 -15.01
C TYR A 79 13.93 9.53 -13.95
N LEU A 80 14.79 10.48 -14.33
CA LEU A 80 15.50 11.33 -13.35
C LEU A 80 14.54 12.06 -12.39
N ARG A 81 13.41 12.55 -12.90
CA ARG A 81 12.36 13.19 -12.08
C ARG A 81 11.71 12.20 -11.12
N TRP A 82 11.39 11.00 -11.61
CA TRP A 82 10.84 9.93 -10.78
C TRP A 82 11.80 9.55 -9.66
N LYS A 83 13.10 9.37 -9.96
CA LYS A 83 14.11 9.08 -8.93
C LYS A 83 14.18 10.19 -7.87
N GLY A 84 14.25 11.45 -8.30
CA GLY A 84 14.26 12.58 -7.37
C GLY A 84 13.01 12.65 -6.50
N PHE A 85 11.84 12.33 -7.05
CA PHE A 85 10.60 12.23 -6.28
C PHE A 85 10.67 11.10 -5.23
N ARG A 86 11.15 9.91 -5.60
CA ARG A 86 11.27 8.76 -4.69
C ARG A 86 12.27 8.97 -3.56
N GLU A 87 13.23 9.89 -3.72
CA GLU A 87 14.17 10.28 -2.66
C GLU A 87 13.58 11.28 -1.67
N SER A 88 12.43 11.90 -2.00
CA SER A 88 11.70 12.77 -1.09
C SER A 88 11.11 11.99 0.08
N GLU A 89 11.13 12.59 1.27
CA GLU A 89 10.51 12.01 2.46
C GLU A 89 9.00 11.85 2.31
N ASP A 90 8.33 12.80 1.65
CA ASP A 90 6.87 12.81 1.50
C ASP A 90 6.36 11.70 0.57
N SER A 91 7.21 11.17 -0.32
CA SER A 91 6.86 10.11 -1.27
C SER A 91 6.41 8.80 -0.58
N ARG A 92 6.71 8.64 0.71
CA ARG A 92 6.22 7.51 1.54
C ARG A 92 4.70 7.47 1.70
N TYR A 93 4.04 8.62 1.52
CA TYR A 93 2.59 8.73 1.58
C TYR A 93 1.90 8.41 0.25
N VAL A 94 2.65 8.08 -0.81
CA VAL A 94 2.07 7.79 -2.13
C VAL A 94 2.23 6.31 -2.46
N GLY A 95 1.16 5.67 -2.94
CA GLY A 95 1.14 4.31 -3.48
C GLY A 95 0.64 4.27 -4.91
N LEU A 96 1.36 3.61 -5.82
CA LEU A 96 0.95 3.47 -7.21
C LEU A 96 0.68 2.00 -7.56
N CYS A 97 -0.57 1.69 -7.88
CA CYS A 97 -1.03 0.34 -8.21
C CYS A 97 -0.89 0.04 -9.71
N LEU A 98 -0.62 -1.23 -10.04
CA LEU A 98 -0.68 -1.78 -11.40
C LEU A 98 -0.85 -3.30 -11.35
N PRO A 99 -1.26 -3.98 -12.42
CA PRO A 99 -1.96 -3.43 -13.58
C PRO A 99 -3.44 -3.17 -13.22
N ARG A 100 -4.24 -2.78 -14.21
CA ARG A 100 -5.71 -2.73 -14.09
C ARG A 100 -6.30 -4.14 -14.04
N PHE A 101 -7.55 -4.24 -13.61
CA PHE A 101 -8.31 -5.49 -13.54
C PHE A 101 -9.67 -5.35 -14.23
N LEU A 102 -10.29 -6.47 -14.61
CA LEU A 102 -11.54 -6.47 -15.35
C LEU A 102 -12.71 -6.09 -14.42
N LEU A 103 -13.49 -5.07 -14.80
CA LEU A 103 -14.65 -4.64 -14.00
C LEU A 103 -15.92 -5.41 -14.32
N ARG A 104 -16.04 -5.89 -15.57
CA ARG A 104 -17.27 -6.47 -16.09
C ARG A 104 -16.95 -7.51 -17.16
N LEU A 105 -17.73 -8.59 -17.20
CA LEU A 105 -17.72 -9.52 -18.33
C LEU A 105 -18.30 -8.86 -19.59
N PRO A 106 -17.74 -9.11 -20.78
CA PRO A 106 -18.34 -8.68 -22.04
C PRO A 106 -19.80 -9.13 -22.15
N TYR A 107 -20.67 -8.33 -22.77
CA TYR A 107 -22.07 -8.69 -22.99
C TYR A 107 -22.16 -9.84 -24.01
N GLY A 108 -23.00 -10.81 -23.71
CA GLY A 108 -23.18 -12.01 -24.54
C GLY A 108 -24.04 -13.03 -23.81
N ALA A 109 -23.92 -14.31 -24.15
CA ALA A 109 -24.71 -15.38 -23.52
C ALA A 109 -24.52 -15.44 -22.00
N GLU A 110 -23.28 -15.28 -21.51
CA GLU A 110 -22.93 -15.32 -20.08
C GLU A 110 -23.27 -14.01 -19.33
N ASN A 111 -23.44 -12.90 -20.05
CA ASN A 111 -23.85 -11.61 -19.49
C ASN A 111 -24.87 -10.94 -20.41
N PRO A 112 -26.13 -11.42 -20.43
CA PRO A 112 -27.11 -11.01 -21.43
C PRO A 112 -27.73 -9.65 -21.14
N VAL A 113 -28.03 -8.90 -22.20
CA VAL A 113 -28.83 -7.67 -22.14
C VAL A 113 -30.31 -8.01 -22.28
N ARG A 114 -31.18 -7.35 -21.50
CA ARG A 114 -32.64 -7.64 -21.50
C ARG A 114 -33.39 -7.09 -22.72
N ALA A 115 -32.93 -5.99 -23.29
CA ALA A 115 -33.71 -5.21 -24.25
C ALA A 115 -33.60 -5.71 -25.70
N PHE A 116 -32.42 -6.17 -26.10
CA PHE A 116 -32.15 -6.68 -27.45
C PHE A 116 -31.02 -7.69 -27.38
N ASN A 117 -30.93 -8.54 -28.42
CA ASN A 117 -29.84 -9.50 -28.55
C ASN A 117 -28.56 -8.75 -28.91
N TYR A 118 -27.68 -8.57 -27.93
CA TYR A 118 -26.40 -7.88 -28.08
C TYR A 118 -25.25 -8.82 -27.76
N GLU A 119 -24.24 -8.80 -28.61
CA GLU A 119 -23.01 -9.58 -28.46
C GLU A 119 -21.83 -8.60 -28.58
N GLU A 120 -21.07 -8.45 -27.50
CA GLU A 120 -19.94 -7.53 -27.42
C GLU A 120 -18.70 -8.22 -28.01
N HIS A 121 -18.27 -7.77 -29.20
CA HIS A 121 -17.10 -8.32 -29.89
C HIS A 121 -15.80 -7.76 -29.29
N VAL A 122 -15.19 -8.53 -28.39
CA VAL A 122 -13.93 -8.16 -27.71
C VAL A 122 -12.68 -8.76 -28.35
N ASP A 123 -12.84 -9.67 -29.31
CA ASP A 123 -11.73 -10.44 -29.89
C ASP A 123 -10.94 -9.67 -30.98
N ASP A 124 -11.56 -8.69 -31.64
CA ASP A 124 -11.03 -8.09 -32.89
C ASP A 124 -9.91 -7.05 -32.69
N GLU A 125 -9.85 -6.33 -31.55
CA GLU A 125 -8.87 -5.25 -31.32
C GLU A 125 -7.99 -5.47 -30.06
N GLY A 126 -7.94 -6.70 -29.56
CA GLY A 126 -7.08 -7.08 -28.45
C GLY A 126 -7.58 -6.56 -27.09
N HIS A 127 -6.65 -6.36 -26.15
CA HIS A 127 -6.96 -6.14 -24.73
C HIS A 127 -7.78 -4.87 -24.47
N GLN A 128 -7.88 -3.92 -25.40
CA GLN A 128 -8.48 -2.59 -25.19
C GLN A 128 -10.01 -2.60 -25.15
N ASN A 129 -10.67 -3.60 -25.74
CA ASN A 129 -12.13 -3.67 -25.81
C ASN A 129 -12.77 -4.15 -24.49
N PHE A 130 -11.96 -4.60 -23.54
CA PHE A 130 -12.42 -4.95 -22.20
C PHE A 130 -12.56 -3.70 -21.32
N LEU A 131 -13.56 -3.72 -20.43
CA LEU A 131 -13.75 -2.65 -19.45
C LEU A 131 -12.79 -2.83 -18.26
N TRP A 132 -11.63 -2.21 -18.36
CA TRP A 132 -10.62 -2.21 -17.31
C TRP A 132 -10.90 -1.18 -16.22
N GLY A 133 -10.63 -1.58 -14.98
CA GLY A 133 -10.76 -0.79 -13.77
C GLY A 133 -9.43 -0.60 -13.08
N ASN A 134 -9.30 0.55 -12.42
CA ASN A 134 -8.11 0.90 -11.70
C ASN A 134 -7.95 0.04 -10.43
N ALA A 135 -6.83 -0.70 -10.32
CA ALA A 135 -6.49 -1.53 -9.17
C ALA A 135 -6.37 -0.76 -7.84
N THR A 136 -6.20 0.57 -7.88
CA THR A 136 -6.27 1.43 -6.70
C THR A 136 -7.58 1.22 -5.91
N PHE A 137 -8.71 1.01 -6.61
CA PHE A 137 -9.98 0.74 -5.94
C PHE A 137 -10.03 -0.64 -5.30
N ALA A 138 -9.39 -1.65 -5.90
CA ALA A 138 -9.29 -2.97 -5.30
C ALA A 138 -8.46 -2.92 -4.00
N LEU A 139 -7.36 -2.17 -3.99
CA LEU A 139 -6.59 -1.94 -2.77
C LEU A 139 -7.38 -1.12 -1.73
N ALA A 140 -8.16 -0.13 -2.16
CA ALA A 140 -9.04 0.66 -1.29
C ALA A 140 -10.10 -0.21 -0.60
N VAL A 141 -10.68 -1.19 -1.32
CA VAL A 141 -11.61 -2.17 -0.72
C VAL A 141 -10.91 -3.00 0.35
N ASN A 142 -9.66 -3.44 0.12
CA ASN A 142 -8.89 -4.16 1.13
C ASN A 142 -8.59 -3.30 2.35
N ILE A 143 -8.25 -2.01 2.17
CA ILE A 143 -8.06 -1.05 3.26
C ILE A 143 -9.33 -0.90 4.09
N ALA A 144 -10.49 -0.71 3.44
CA ALA A 144 -11.77 -0.58 4.11
C ALA A 144 -12.17 -1.87 4.85
N ARG A 145 -11.93 -3.03 4.25
CA ARG A 145 -12.16 -4.35 4.87
C ARG A 145 -11.30 -4.52 6.12
N SER A 146 -10.00 -4.25 6.00
CA SER A 146 -9.03 -4.32 7.09
C SER A 146 -9.45 -3.45 8.27
N PHE A 147 -9.85 -2.21 8.01
CA PHE A 147 -10.34 -1.30 9.03
C PHE A 147 -11.65 -1.77 9.67
N LYS A 148 -12.60 -2.28 8.86
CA LYS A 148 -13.89 -2.79 9.36
C LYS A 148 -13.71 -4.00 10.28
N GLU A 149 -12.80 -4.91 9.94
CA GLU A 149 -12.59 -6.16 10.68
C GLU A 149 -11.68 -5.98 11.90
N ASN A 150 -10.64 -5.14 11.79
CA ASN A 150 -9.57 -5.07 12.78
C ASN A 150 -9.43 -3.70 13.46
N GLY A 151 -10.11 -2.67 12.97
CA GLY A 151 -9.93 -1.27 13.41
C GLY A 151 -8.70 -0.57 12.83
N TRP A 152 -7.88 -1.28 12.04
CA TRP A 152 -6.62 -0.79 11.47
C TRP A 152 -6.44 -1.22 10.02
N ALA A 153 -5.77 -0.39 9.22
CA ALA A 153 -5.48 -0.65 7.81
C ALA A 153 -4.09 -1.29 7.60
N VAL A 154 -3.73 -2.30 8.40
CA VAL A 154 -2.43 -2.99 8.33
C VAL A 154 -2.52 -4.27 7.48
N ASN A 155 -3.62 -5.00 7.57
CA ASN A 155 -3.84 -6.26 6.86
C ASN A 155 -4.45 -5.99 5.48
N ILE A 156 -3.62 -5.54 4.54
CA ILE A 156 -4.03 -5.13 3.18
C ILE A 156 -3.22 -5.83 2.08
N ARG A 157 -2.36 -6.77 2.45
CA ARG A 157 -1.40 -7.44 1.57
C ARG A 157 -1.19 -8.90 1.99
N GLY A 158 -0.73 -9.72 1.05
CA GLY A 158 -0.55 -11.15 1.23
C GLY A 158 -1.87 -11.94 1.08
N PRO A 159 -1.80 -13.20 0.63
CA PRO A 159 -3.00 -13.99 0.32
C PRO A 159 -3.87 -14.25 1.54
N GLU A 160 -3.28 -14.51 2.71
CA GLU A 160 -4.02 -14.79 3.94
C GLU A 160 -4.11 -13.59 4.89
N ALA A 161 -3.53 -12.45 4.53
CA ALA A 161 -3.42 -11.26 5.38
C ALA A 161 -4.16 -10.04 4.78
N GLY A 162 -5.25 -10.30 4.04
CA GLY A 162 -6.16 -9.26 3.55
C GLY A 162 -5.81 -8.64 2.20
N GLY A 163 -4.82 -9.19 1.48
CA GLY A 163 -4.42 -8.72 0.14
C GLY A 163 -5.24 -9.28 -1.03
N LYS A 164 -6.11 -10.27 -0.79
CA LYS A 164 -6.92 -10.92 -1.83
C LYS A 164 -8.04 -10.02 -2.37
N VAL A 165 -8.14 -10.00 -3.69
CA VAL A 165 -9.24 -9.42 -4.48
C VAL A 165 -9.97 -10.59 -5.12
N GLU A 166 -11.09 -10.97 -4.53
CA GLU A 166 -11.87 -12.15 -4.87
C GLU A 166 -12.96 -11.86 -5.91
N ALA A 167 -13.51 -12.92 -6.49
CA ALA A 167 -14.63 -12.86 -7.43
C ALA A 167 -14.38 -11.95 -8.64
N LEU A 168 -13.17 -12.02 -9.20
CA LEU A 168 -12.84 -11.30 -10.42
C LEU A 168 -13.62 -11.88 -11.62
N PRO A 169 -14.08 -11.04 -12.57
CA PRO A 169 -14.76 -11.51 -13.76
C PRO A 169 -13.85 -12.42 -14.61
N ILE A 170 -14.28 -13.66 -14.84
CA ILE A 170 -13.60 -14.61 -15.73
C ILE A 170 -14.36 -14.72 -17.05
N HIS A 171 -13.75 -14.25 -18.13
CA HIS A 171 -14.30 -14.41 -19.48
C HIS A 171 -13.68 -15.66 -20.14
N LEU A 172 -14.53 -16.60 -20.56
CA LEU A 172 -14.13 -17.77 -21.33
C LEU A 172 -14.38 -17.53 -22.82
N TYR A 173 -13.40 -17.85 -23.65
CA TYR A 173 -13.48 -17.71 -25.10
C TYR A 173 -12.86 -18.94 -25.79
N ASP A 174 -13.30 -19.26 -27.00
CA ASP A 174 -12.75 -20.37 -27.79
C ASP A 174 -11.83 -19.85 -28.88
N ALA A 175 -10.52 -20.13 -28.73
CA ALA A 175 -9.48 -19.74 -29.69
C ALA A 175 -9.17 -20.86 -30.71
N GLY A 176 -10.09 -21.79 -30.94
CA GLY A 176 -9.91 -22.94 -31.84
C GLY A 176 -9.02 -24.05 -31.27
N ARG A 177 -8.68 -23.98 -29.97
CA ARG A 177 -7.96 -25.02 -29.21
C ARG A 177 -8.75 -25.48 -27.98
N GLY A 178 -10.04 -25.16 -27.95
CA GLY A 178 -10.93 -25.34 -26.80
C GLY A 178 -11.07 -24.05 -25.98
N LEU A 179 -11.93 -24.13 -24.97
CA LEU A 179 -12.23 -23.04 -24.03
C LEU A 179 -10.97 -22.60 -23.28
N GLN A 180 -10.63 -21.32 -23.44
CA GLN A 180 -9.56 -20.66 -22.72
C GLN A 180 -10.14 -19.54 -21.86
N SER A 181 -9.51 -19.29 -20.72
CA SER A 181 -9.87 -18.21 -19.82
C SER A 181 -9.02 -16.98 -20.11
N LYS A 182 -9.66 -15.83 -20.29
CA LYS A 182 -9.00 -14.53 -20.30
C LYS A 182 -8.56 -14.20 -18.87
N ILE A 183 -7.32 -13.77 -18.74
CA ILE A 183 -6.79 -13.28 -17.47
C ILE A 183 -7.57 -12.05 -16.99
N PRO A 184 -7.97 -11.99 -15.70
CA PRO A 184 -8.76 -10.88 -15.17
C PRO A 184 -7.93 -9.64 -14.84
N THR A 185 -6.59 -9.74 -14.88
CA THR A 185 -5.67 -8.60 -14.87
C THR A 185 -5.10 -8.39 -16.27
N GLU A 186 -4.63 -7.19 -16.59
CA GLU A 186 -4.12 -6.92 -17.95
C GLU A 186 -2.92 -7.80 -18.32
N ILE A 187 -2.08 -8.11 -17.32
CA ILE A 187 -0.91 -8.97 -17.44
C ILE A 187 -0.81 -9.90 -16.22
N ILE A 188 -0.10 -11.02 -16.41
CA ILE A 188 0.32 -11.88 -15.31
C ILE A 188 1.66 -11.35 -14.79
N ILE A 189 1.73 -11.07 -13.48
CA ILE A 189 2.96 -10.69 -12.80
C ILE A 189 3.42 -11.89 -11.93
N PRO A 190 4.49 -12.61 -12.33
CA PRO A 190 5.10 -13.63 -11.49
C PRO A 190 5.69 -13.02 -10.21
N GLU A 191 5.86 -13.84 -9.16
CA GLU A 191 6.38 -13.41 -7.86
C GLU A 191 7.74 -12.68 -7.93
N THR A 192 8.66 -13.14 -8.79
CA THR A 192 9.95 -12.46 -8.97
C THR A 192 9.79 -11.04 -9.53
N ARG A 193 8.84 -10.86 -10.46
CA ARG A 193 8.52 -9.54 -11.04
C ARG A 193 7.75 -8.67 -10.06
N GLU A 194 6.88 -9.26 -9.25
CA GLU A 194 6.16 -8.57 -8.19
C GLU A 194 7.16 -7.84 -7.28
N LEU A 195 8.21 -8.53 -6.83
CA LEU A 195 9.25 -7.95 -5.99
C LEU A 195 10.05 -6.85 -6.72
N GLU A 196 10.34 -7.02 -8.02
CA GLU A 196 11.00 -5.99 -8.82
C GLU A 196 10.17 -4.69 -8.88
N PHE A 197 8.87 -4.79 -9.15
CA PHE A 197 7.96 -3.65 -9.16
C PHE A 197 7.81 -3.04 -7.76
N ALA A 198 7.73 -3.86 -6.73
CA ALA A 198 7.67 -3.43 -5.33
C ALA A 198 8.91 -2.61 -4.94
N ASN A 199 10.10 -3.04 -5.34
CA ASN A 199 11.35 -2.31 -5.13
C ASN A 199 11.43 -1.04 -5.97
N ALA A 200 10.78 -1.01 -7.13
CA ALA A 200 10.64 0.17 -7.98
C ALA A 200 9.60 1.19 -7.46
N GLY A 201 8.91 0.89 -6.34
CA GLY A 201 7.97 1.81 -5.69
C GLY A 201 6.53 1.68 -6.19
N PHE A 202 6.15 0.50 -6.69
CA PHE A 202 4.80 0.20 -7.14
C PHE A 202 4.14 -0.89 -6.30
N ILE A 203 2.82 -1.04 -6.48
CA ILE A 203 1.97 -1.99 -5.76
C ILE A 203 1.34 -2.94 -6.80
N PRO A 204 1.94 -4.11 -7.06
CA PRO A 204 1.48 -5.01 -8.10
C PRO A 204 0.27 -5.84 -7.65
N LEU A 205 -0.77 -5.88 -8.48
CA LEU A 205 -1.88 -6.81 -8.38
C LEU A 205 -1.57 -8.06 -9.19
N SER A 206 -1.17 -9.12 -8.49
CA SER A 206 -0.76 -10.38 -9.11
C SER A 206 -1.93 -11.35 -9.19
N TYR A 207 -2.34 -11.71 -10.41
CA TYR A 207 -3.38 -12.72 -10.64
C TYR A 207 -2.89 -14.13 -10.25
N TYR A 208 -3.68 -14.83 -9.45
CA TYR A 208 -3.43 -16.25 -9.17
C TYR A 208 -3.90 -17.11 -10.33
N LYS A 209 -2.95 -17.73 -11.02
CA LYS A 209 -3.24 -18.54 -12.21
C LYS A 209 -4.25 -19.65 -11.89
N ASN A 210 -5.25 -19.80 -12.76
CA ASN A 210 -6.34 -20.78 -12.64
C ASN A 210 -7.24 -20.58 -11.41
N SER A 211 -7.40 -19.35 -10.96
CA SER A 211 -8.33 -18.98 -9.89
C SER A 211 -9.22 -17.81 -10.32
N ASP A 212 -10.15 -17.40 -9.48
CA ASP A 212 -11.00 -16.22 -9.65
C ASP A 212 -10.54 -15.04 -8.80
N TYR A 213 -9.30 -15.02 -8.34
CA TYR A 213 -8.77 -13.95 -7.50
C TYR A 213 -7.39 -13.45 -7.93
N ALA A 214 -7.08 -12.23 -7.50
CA ALA A 214 -5.74 -11.66 -7.55
C ALA A 214 -5.32 -11.22 -6.15
N CYS A 215 -4.03 -10.99 -5.95
CA CYS A 215 -3.49 -10.63 -4.65
C CYS A 215 -2.44 -9.52 -4.77
N PHE A 216 -2.52 -8.55 -3.85
CA PHE A 216 -1.42 -7.65 -3.56
C PHE A 216 -0.47 -8.35 -2.59
N PHE A 217 0.73 -8.75 -3.01
CA PHE A 217 1.70 -9.41 -2.13
C PHE A 217 2.50 -8.39 -1.32
N SER A 218 2.89 -7.30 -1.97
CA SER A 218 3.49 -6.12 -1.35
C SER A 218 2.56 -4.91 -1.42
N ALA A 219 2.78 -3.96 -0.51
CA ALA A 219 2.12 -2.66 -0.51
C ALA A 219 3.17 -1.60 -0.15
N ASN A 220 4.16 -1.46 -1.02
CA ASN A 220 5.22 -0.47 -0.86
C ASN A 220 4.74 0.91 -1.32
N SER A 221 5.19 1.94 -0.62
CA SER A 221 5.05 3.31 -1.10
C SER A 221 6.02 3.56 -2.26
N THR A 222 5.87 4.72 -2.89
CA THR A 222 6.81 5.15 -3.93
C THR A 222 8.20 5.48 -3.37
N GLN A 223 8.37 5.69 -2.07
CA GLN A 223 9.66 6.03 -1.49
C GLN A 223 10.73 4.97 -1.78
N LYS A 224 11.93 5.42 -2.14
CA LYS A 224 13.13 4.58 -2.15
C LYS A 224 13.75 4.59 -0.76
N PRO A 225 13.74 3.47 -0.01
CA PRO A 225 14.35 3.44 1.32
C PRO A 225 15.85 3.72 1.23
N ALA A 226 16.34 4.61 2.08
CA ALA A 226 17.75 4.97 2.14
C ALA A 226 18.55 3.84 2.80
N LEU A 227 19.79 3.65 2.31
CA LEU A 227 20.75 2.76 2.93
C LEU A 227 21.62 3.57 3.88
N TYR A 228 21.71 3.11 5.12
CA TYR A 228 22.53 3.73 6.16
C TYR A 228 23.71 2.83 6.50
N THR A 229 24.65 3.37 7.27
CA THR A 229 25.83 2.63 7.74
C THR A 229 25.48 1.54 8.75
N THR A 230 24.40 1.72 9.53
CA THR A 230 23.92 0.72 10.48
C THR A 230 22.73 -0.05 9.91
N ASP A 231 22.69 -1.34 10.21
CA ASP A 231 21.60 -2.22 9.79
C ASP A 231 20.26 -1.78 10.38
N GLU A 232 20.27 -1.26 11.60
CA GLU A 232 19.09 -0.75 12.31
C GLU A 232 18.47 0.46 11.60
N ALA A 233 19.28 1.45 11.22
CA ALA A 233 18.80 2.62 10.50
C ALA A 233 18.27 2.25 9.10
N THR A 234 18.94 1.29 8.44
CA THR A 234 18.47 0.74 7.16
C THR A 234 17.14 -0.02 7.32
N ALA A 235 16.99 -0.81 8.37
CA ALA A 235 15.75 -1.51 8.68
C ALA A 235 14.59 -0.53 8.92
N ASN A 236 14.82 0.52 9.70
CA ASN A 236 13.84 1.58 9.95
C ASN A 236 13.43 2.28 8.65
N SER A 237 14.39 2.58 7.77
CA SER A 237 14.06 3.18 6.47
C SER A 237 13.19 2.28 5.59
N ARG A 238 13.42 0.95 5.62
CA ARG A 238 12.60 -0.02 4.87
C ARG A 238 11.20 -0.18 5.44
N ILE A 239 11.02 -0.04 6.75
CA ILE A 239 9.70 -0.05 7.39
C ILE A 239 8.93 1.20 6.98
N ASN A 240 9.58 2.36 7.00
CA ASN A 240 8.97 3.65 6.64
C ASN A 240 8.59 3.77 5.16
N SER A 241 9.12 2.92 4.28
CA SER A 241 8.72 2.88 2.88
C SER A 241 7.51 1.98 2.59
N ARG A 242 6.89 1.36 3.60
CA ARG A 242 5.76 0.42 3.44
C ARG A 242 4.44 1.04 3.89
N LEU A 243 3.43 1.00 3.03
CA LEU A 243 2.15 1.64 3.30
C LEU A 243 1.39 1.10 4.51
N PRO A 244 1.37 -0.21 4.82
CA PRO A 244 0.69 -0.70 6.02
C PRO A 244 1.13 0.02 7.31
N TYR A 245 2.43 0.30 7.44
CA TYR A 245 2.98 0.99 8.60
C TYR A 245 2.78 2.50 8.52
N ILE A 246 2.76 3.08 7.33
CA ILE A 246 2.39 4.49 7.14
C ILE A 246 0.91 4.71 7.50
N PHE A 247 0.00 3.82 7.15
CA PHE A 247 -1.40 3.88 7.59
C PHE A 247 -1.52 3.79 9.11
N LEU A 248 -0.75 2.91 9.74
CA LEU A 248 -0.71 2.77 11.20
C LEU A 248 -0.25 4.08 11.87
N VAL A 249 0.90 4.63 11.47
CA VAL A 249 1.43 5.88 12.04
C VAL A 249 0.50 7.06 11.74
N SER A 250 -0.09 7.12 10.55
CA SER A 250 -1.04 8.16 10.18
C SER A 250 -2.27 8.15 11.10
N ARG A 251 -2.80 6.97 11.40
CA ARG A 251 -3.95 6.83 12.29
C ARG A 251 -3.60 7.16 13.74
N LEU A 252 -2.40 6.81 14.21
CA LEU A 252 -1.91 7.26 15.52
C LEU A 252 -1.80 8.78 15.58
N ALA A 253 -1.31 9.44 14.52
CA ALA A 253 -1.27 10.89 14.45
C ALA A 253 -2.67 11.52 14.49
N HIS A 254 -3.67 10.90 13.87
CA HIS A 254 -5.07 11.34 13.96
C HIS A 254 -5.59 11.27 15.40
N TYR A 255 -5.37 10.15 16.10
CA TYR A 255 -5.76 10.02 17.50
C TYR A 255 -5.05 11.03 18.40
N LEU A 256 -3.74 11.18 18.24
CA LEU A 256 -2.96 12.14 19.04
C LEU A 256 -3.43 13.58 18.82
N LYS A 257 -3.78 13.98 17.59
CA LYS A 257 -4.33 15.31 17.31
C LYS A 257 -5.66 15.54 18.03
N VAL A 258 -6.52 14.53 18.10
CA VAL A 258 -7.80 14.61 18.82
C VAL A 258 -7.58 14.65 20.34
N LEU A 259 -6.79 13.73 20.89
CA LEU A 259 -6.46 13.68 22.32
C LEU A 259 -5.76 14.96 22.81
N GLN A 260 -4.86 15.51 22.00
CA GLN A 260 -4.20 16.78 22.29
C GLN A 260 -5.22 17.90 22.42
N ARG A 261 -6.19 18.01 21.49
CA ARG A 261 -7.22 19.05 21.51
C ARG A 261 -8.09 18.99 22.76
N GLU A 262 -8.48 17.78 23.17
CA GLU A 262 -9.29 17.57 24.38
C GLU A 262 -8.53 17.95 25.66
N ASN A 263 -7.20 17.86 25.64
CA ASN A 263 -6.34 18.19 26.77
C ASN A 263 -5.97 19.69 26.88
N ILE A 264 -6.24 20.51 25.85
CA ILE A 264 -5.98 21.95 25.89
C ILE A 264 -6.86 22.61 26.95
N GLY A 265 -6.22 23.39 27.85
CA GLY A 265 -6.88 24.07 28.96
C GLY A 265 -6.95 23.26 30.26
N SER A 266 -6.48 22.01 30.26
CA SER A 266 -6.32 21.23 31.48
C SER A 266 -5.06 21.64 32.26
N THR A 267 -5.10 21.53 33.59
CA THR A 267 -3.95 21.82 34.47
C THR A 267 -3.07 20.59 34.65
N LYS A 268 -2.53 20.05 33.55
CA LYS A 268 -1.66 18.88 33.55
C LYS A 268 -0.19 19.31 33.45
N ASP A 269 0.66 18.69 34.26
CA ASP A 269 2.11 18.82 34.11
C ASP A 269 2.64 17.82 33.06
N LYS A 270 3.93 17.96 32.72
CA LYS A 270 4.61 17.06 31.78
C LYS A 270 4.43 15.58 32.15
N THR A 271 4.59 15.24 33.43
CA THR A 271 4.57 13.85 33.90
C THR A 271 3.18 13.23 33.81
N ALA A 272 2.14 13.98 34.15
CA ALA A 272 0.76 13.55 33.99
C ALA A 272 0.42 13.33 32.51
N LEU A 273 0.81 14.26 31.63
CA LEU A 273 0.58 14.14 30.19
C LEU A 273 1.32 12.93 29.59
N GLU A 274 2.58 12.73 29.96
CA GLU A 274 3.37 11.57 29.52
C GLU A 274 2.74 10.25 29.99
N SER A 275 2.29 10.17 31.25
CA SER A 275 1.66 8.97 31.78
C SER A 275 0.34 8.64 31.08
N GLU A 276 -0.50 9.65 30.83
CA GLU A 276 -1.78 9.47 30.13
C GLU A 276 -1.59 8.98 28.70
N LEU A 277 -0.68 9.60 27.95
CA LEU A 277 -0.41 9.21 26.56
C LEU A 277 0.19 7.80 26.48
N ASN A 278 1.08 7.43 27.40
CA ASN A 278 1.62 6.06 27.46
C ASN A 278 0.56 5.04 27.91
N ASN A 279 -0.34 5.39 28.83
CA ASN A 279 -1.46 4.51 29.22
C ASN A 279 -2.41 4.26 28.04
N TRP A 280 -2.75 5.29 27.28
CA TRP A 280 -3.53 5.15 26.05
C TRP A 280 -2.80 4.27 25.03
N LEU A 281 -1.52 4.53 24.74
CA LEU A 281 -0.73 3.70 23.83
C LEU A 281 -0.64 2.24 24.26
N GLY A 282 -0.54 1.99 25.58
CA GLY A 282 -0.49 0.65 26.13
C GLY A 282 -1.73 -0.19 25.77
N THR A 283 -2.87 0.44 25.51
CA THR A 283 -4.09 -0.26 25.03
C THR A 283 -3.95 -0.82 23.61
N LEU A 284 -2.95 -0.35 22.84
CA LEU A 284 -2.70 -0.76 21.46
C LEU A 284 -1.54 -1.75 21.34
N VAL A 285 -0.84 -2.03 22.44
CA VAL A 285 0.37 -2.85 22.48
C VAL A 285 0.06 -4.27 22.93
N THR A 286 0.63 -5.26 22.25
CA THR A 286 0.62 -6.67 22.70
C THR A 286 2.05 -7.23 22.77
N GLU A 287 2.51 -7.49 23.99
CA GLU A 287 3.85 -8.08 24.25
C GLU A 287 3.86 -9.61 24.24
N MET A 288 2.69 -10.25 24.08
CA MET A 288 2.56 -11.71 24.11
C MET A 288 3.39 -12.37 23.00
N VAL A 289 4.35 -13.19 23.41
CA VAL A 289 5.14 -14.01 22.48
C VAL A 289 4.23 -15.07 21.86
N GLY A 290 4.10 -15.06 20.53
CA GLY A 290 3.20 -15.98 19.82
C GLY A 290 1.72 -15.62 19.92
N ALA A 291 1.40 -14.33 20.08
CA ALA A 291 0.03 -13.85 20.03
C ALA A 291 -0.73 -14.37 18.79
N PRO A 292 -2.02 -14.72 18.92
CA PRO A 292 -2.80 -15.17 17.78
C PRO A 292 -2.97 -14.04 16.75
N PRO A 293 -3.11 -14.36 15.45
CA PRO A 293 -3.21 -13.34 14.39
C PRO A 293 -4.33 -12.32 14.60
N GLU A 294 -5.47 -12.75 15.17
CA GLU A 294 -6.61 -11.87 15.48
C GLU A 294 -6.26 -10.79 16.53
N LEU A 295 -5.45 -11.16 17.54
CA LEU A 295 -5.01 -10.22 18.56
C LEU A 295 -3.99 -9.24 17.98
N ILE A 296 -3.06 -9.71 17.16
CA ILE A 296 -2.07 -8.87 16.45
C ILE A 296 -2.76 -7.89 15.49
N ALA A 297 -3.84 -8.30 14.84
CA ALA A 297 -4.58 -7.45 13.93
C ALA A 297 -5.27 -6.27 14.64
N THR A 298 -5.79 -6.50 15.85
CA THR A 298 -6.46 -5.46 16.67
C THR A 298 -5.49 -4.62 17.50
N HIS A 299 -4.33 -5.19 17.85
CA HIS A 299 -3.25 -4.53 18.61
C HIS A 299 -1.99 -4.49 17.74
N PRO A 300 -1.87 -3.51 16.83
CA PRO A 300 -0.86 -3.51 15.78
C PRO A 300 0.57 -3.23 16.29
N LEU A 301 0.73 -2.84 17.56
CA LEU A 301 2.02 -2.45 18.14
C LEU A 301 2.59 -3.55 19.02
N ARG A 302 3.87 -3.85 18.80
CA ARG A 302 4.65 -4.73 19.67
C ARG A 302 5.23 -3.97 20.86
N ALA A 303 5.63 -2.72 20.64
CA ALA A 303 6.12 -1.81 21.65
C ALA A 303 5.84 -0.37 21.23
N ALA A 304 5.61 0.51 22.19
CA ALA A 304 5.40 1.93 21.95
C ALA A 304 5.87 2.75 23.16
N LYS A 305 6.34 3.96 22.91
CA LYS A 305 6.71 4.92 23.95
C LYS A 305 6.48 6.33 23.45
N ILE A 306 5.90 7.18 24.31
CA ILE A 306 5.87 8.63 24.11
C ILE A 306 6.73 9.29 25.18
N ILE A 307 7.59 10.22 24.76
CA ILE A 307 8.34 11.10 25.64
C ILE A 307 7.80 12.51 25.47
N VAL A 308 7.46 13.17 26.58
CA VAL A 308 6.96 14.55 26.58
C VAL A 308 8.05 15.47 27.10
N GLU A 309 8.29 16.59 26.44
CA GLU A 309 9.24 17.61 26.86
C GLU A 309 8.54 18.97 26.94
N GLU A 310 8.78 19.73 28.00
CA GLU A 310 8.29 21.10 28.09
C GLU A 310 9.18 22.01 27.26
N ILE A 311 8.58 22.97 26.55
CA ILE A 311 9.30 23.93 25.74
C ILE A 311 9.71 25.12 26.64
N PRO A 312 11.01 25.31 26.94
CA PRO A 312 11.43 26.24 28.00
C PRO A 312 11.08 27.71 27.78
N ASP A 313 10.98 28.15 26.52
CA ASP A 313 10.65 29.52 26.15
C ASP A 313 9.14 29.75 25.98
N ASN A 314 8.32 28.72 26.16
CA ASN A 314 6.87 28.80 26.00
C ASN A 314 6.12 27.93 27.03
N PRO A 315 5.91 28.42 28.26
CA PRO A 315 5.26 27.67 29.32
C PRO A 315 3.87 27.16 28.93
N GLY A 316 3.59 25.89 29.25
CA GLY A 316 2.35 25.21 28.87
C GLY A 316 2.34 24.61 27.46
N PHE A 317 3.42 24.79 26.69
CA PHE A 317 3.64 24.07 25.44
C PHE A 317 4.57 22.88 25.66
N PHE A 318 4.17 21.75 25.08
CA PHE A 318 4.90 20.50 25.16
C PHE A 318 5.23 19.97 23.77
N LYS A 319 6.39 19.31 23.66
CA LYS A 319 6.81 18.53 22.51
C LYS A 319 6.65 17.05 22.85
N CYS A 320 6.00 16.28 21.98
CA CYS A 320 5.86 14.83 22.14
C CYS A 320 6.71 14.12 21.09
N ASP A 321 7.57 13.19 21.51
CA ASP A 321 8.29 12.26 20.64
C ASP A 321 7.64 10.86 20.76
N LEU A 322 7.02 10.39 19.68
CA LEU A 322 6.35 9.08 19.60
C LEU A 322 7.27 8.07 18.91
N GLN A 323 7.61 7.00 19.61
CA GLN A 323 8.37 5.88 19.07
C GLN A 323 7.47 4.64 19.09
N VAL A 324 7.28 4.01 17.94
CA VAL A 324 6.41 2.84 17.78
C VAL A 324 7.11 1.72 17.03
N MET A 325 6.90 0.49 17.48
CA MET A 325 7.38 -0.71 16.84
C MET A 325 6.17 -1.58 16.46
N PRO A 326 5.83 -1.71 15.17
CA PRO A 326 4.73 -2.56 14.74
C PRO A 326 5.10 -4.05 14.82
N HIS A 327 4.10 -4.92 14.76
CA HIS A 327 4.33 -6.33 14.45
C HIS A 327 4.78 -6.47 12.99
N PHE A 328 5.89 -7.18 12.76
CA PHE A 328 6.43 -7.36 11.42
C PHE A 328 5.70 -8.46 10.66
N GLN A 329 5.24 -8.14 9.46
CA GLN A 329 4.75 -9.11 8.48
C GLN A 329 5.93 -9.77 7.74
N ILE A 330 5.74 -11.02 7.31
CA ILE A 330 6.73 -11.75 6.51
C ILE A 330 6.80 -11.14 5.10
N GLU A 331 8.01 -10.80 4.67
CA GLU A 331 8.27 -10.20 3.35
C GLU A 331 8.82 -11.20 2.33
N GLY A 332 9.52 -12.23 2.81
CA GLY A 332 10.18 -13.24 1.99
C GLY A 332 11.04 -14.15 2.85
N ILE A 333 11.39 -15.32 2.32
CA ILE A 333 12.21 -16.33 3.00
C ILE A 333 13.29 -16.81 2.01
N ASP A 334 14.56 -16.67 2.38
CA ASP A 334 15.67 -17.32 1.63
C ASP A 334 15.80 -18.77 2.13
N ILE A 335 15.46 -19.73 1.27
CA ILE A 335 15.50 -21.16 1.60
C ILE A 335 16.70 -21.79 0.90
N ARG A 336 17.67 -22.25 1.69
CA ARG A 336 18.80 -23.05 1.17
C ARG A 336 18.54 -24.53 1.43
N LEU A 337 18.47 -25.30 0.34
CA LEU A 337 18.33 -26.75 0.41
C LEU A 337 19.70 -27.41 0.25
N SER A 338 20.13 -28.16 1.25
CA SER A 338 21.33 -28.99 1.18
C SER A 338 20.97 -30.45 1.44
N LEU A 339 21.28 -31.33 0.48
CA LEU A 339 21.16 -32.77 0.66
C LEU A 339 22.41 -33.28 1.39
N VAL A 340 22.24 -33.81 2.60
CA VAL A 340 23.34 -34.35 3.41
C VAL A 340 23.07 -35.81 3.74
N ALA A 341 24.11 -36.65 3.70
CA ALA A 341 24.01 -38.08 4.01
C ALA A 341 23.71 -38.34 5.51
N GLN A 342 24.08 -37.39 6.37
CA GLN A 342 23.74 -37.35 7.77
C GLN A 342 23.53 -35.90 8.17
N LEU A 343 22.43 -35.62 8.89
CA LEU A 343 22.19 -34.27 9.42
C LEU A 343 23.35 -33.88 10.35
N PRO A 344 23.85 -32.63 10.26
CA PRO A 344 24.80 -32.12 11.24
C PRO A 344 24.21 -32.30 12.63
N LYS A 345 24.97 -32.85 13.57
CA LYS A 345 24.60 -32.78 14.98
C LYS A 345 24.85 -31.35 15.43
N ASP A 346 23.87 -30.75 16.10
CA ASP A 346 23.98 -29.39 16.64
C ASP A 346 25.27 -29.28 17.46
N SER A 347 26.11 -28.28 17.14
CA SER A 347 27.35 -28.00 17.87
C SER A 347 27.07 -27.16 19.11
#